data_AF-A0AAW8TRN4-F1
#
_entry.id   AF-A0AAW8TRN4-F1
#
_cell.length_a   1.000
_cell.length_b   1.000
_cell.length_c   1.000
_cell.angle_alpha   90.00
_cell.angle_beta   90.00
_cell.angle_gamma   90.00
#
_symmetry.space_group_name_H-M   'P 1'
#
loop_
_entity.id
_entity.type
_entity.pdbx_description
1 polymer ?
#
loop_
_entity_poly.entity_id
_entity_poly.type
_entity_poly.pdbx_seq_one_letter_code
_entity_poly.pdbx_strand_id
1 'polypeptide(L)'
;MSLDFYTIDNSYVSKLKAVQGHVRDNGGRKYIGIVLEVNQIPYYVPLCSPKGKMKGWGKKDDVFLLNDGKQGFLDFANMLPVPQKYIFRFSINNITDEAYKKLVRDQYKIITKSENQKMIRKKARITYNNKRKQGKKYFCCLDFKKMETVYNANK
;
A
#
# COMPACT_ATOMS: atom_id res chain seq x y z
N MET A 1 -12.26 11.02 -6.23
CA MET A 1 -10.84 11.31 -5.93
C MET A 1 -9.94 10.34 -6.68
N SER A 2 -8.84 10.83 -7.26
CA SER A 2 -7.81 10.00 -7.89
C SER A 2 -6.84 9.47 -6.82
N LEU A 3 -6.27 8.28 -7.05
CA LEU A 3 -5.14 7.78 -6.25
C LEU A 3 -3.89 8.63 -6.51
N ASP A 4 -3.06 8.77 -5.47
CA ASP A 4 -1.79 9.48 -5.52
C ASP A 4 -0.72 8.81 -4.63
N PHE A 5 0.52 9.31 -4.69
CA PHE A 5 1.70 8.79 -4.05
C PHE A 5 1.96 9.53 -2.74
N TYR A 6 2.37 8.77 -1.73
CA TYR A 6 2.61 9.25 -0.38
C TYR A 6 3.85 8.60 0.23
N THR A 7 4.35 9.21 1.29
CA THR A 7 5.31 8.63 2.24
C THR A 7 4.71 8.67 3.64
N ILE A 8 5.04 7.67 4.45
CA ILE A 8 4.59 7.57 5.84
C ILE A 8 5.74 7.92 6.77
N ASP A 9 5.47 8.62 7.86
CA ASP A 9 6.44 8.89 8.92
C ASP A 9 7.02 7.59 9.52
N ASN A 10 8.36 7.53 9.66
CA ASN A 10 9.02 6.35 10.25
C ASN A 10 8.58 6.09 11.68
N SER A 11 8.33 7.14 12.49
CA SER A 11 7.87 7.00 13.87
C SER A 11 6.53 6.27 13.95
N TYR A 12 5.64 6.48 12.99
CA TYR A 12 4.36 5.79 12.93
C TYR A 12 4.51 4.34 12.48
N VAL A 13 5.38 4.07 11.51
CA VAL A 13 5.72 2.69 11.11
C VAL A 13 6.30 1.91 12.30
N SER A 14 7.17 2.53 13.11
CA SER A 14 7.71 1.93 14.34
C SER A 14 6.61 1.58 15.35
N LYS A 15 5.61 2.45 15.54
CA LYS A 15 4.44 2.17 16.40
C LYS A 15 3.65 0.96 15.93
N LEU A 16 3.39 0.86 14.62
CA LEU A 16 2.70 -0.30 14.04
C LEU A 16 3.51 -1.59 14.20
N LYS A 17 4.83 -1.51 13.97
CA LYS A 17 5.76 -2.64 14.08
C LYS A 17 5.89 -3.17 15.51
N ALA A 18 5.79 -2.30 16.52
CA ALA A 18 5.75 -2.70 17.92
C ALA A 18 4.56 -3.62 18.25
N VAL A 19 3.45 -3.48 17.53
CA VAL A 19 2.26 -4.35 17.68
C VAL A 19 2.33 -5.59 16.79
N GLN A 20 2.93 -5.47 15.59
CA GLN A 20 3.07 -6.56 14.64
C GLN A 20 4.43 -6.49 13.93
N GLY A 21 5.39 -7.31 14.38
CA GLY A 21 6.80 -7.18 14.01
C GLY A 21 7.14 -7.35 12.52
N HIS A 22 6.25 -7.94 11.71
CA HIS A 22 6.45 -8.08 10.27
C HIS A 22 5.87 -6.92 9.44
N VAL A 23 5.40 -5.84 10.08
CA VAL A 23 5.19 -4.56 9.40
C VAL A 23 6.52 -4.14 8.76
N ARG A 24 6.47 -3.80 7.47
CA ARG A 24 7.65 -3.47 6.68
C ARG A 24 8.16 -2.07 7.04
N ASP A 25 9.48 -1.94 7.13
CA ASP A 25 10.13 -0.63 7.23
C ASP A 25 9.92 0.16 5.94
N ASN A 26 9.82 1.48 6.04
CA ASN A 26 9.64 2.34 4.87
C ASN A 26 10.75 2.13 3.85
N GLY A 27 12.03 2.33 4.21
CA GLY A 27 13.16 2.15 3.28
C GLY A 27 13.00 2.94 1.97
N GLY A 28 12.49 4.17 2.04
CA GLY A 28 12.21 5.01 0.88
C GLY A 28 10.93 4.65 0.10
N ARG A 29 10.15 3.67 0.57
CA ARG A 29 8.93 3.19 -0.08
C ARG A 29 7.87 4.28 -0.23
N LYS A 30 7.20 4.23 -1.38
CA LYS A 30 6.00 5.04 -1.65
C LYS A 30 4.76 4.23 -1.36
N TYR A 31 3.71 4.93 -0.93
CA TYR A 31 2.40 4.37 -0.63
C TYR A 31 1.37 4.99 -1.54
N ILE A 32 0.37 4.21 -1.92
CA ILE A 32 -0.73 4.66 -2.78
C ILE A 32 -1.99 4.77 -1.93
N GLY A 33 -2.69 5.89 -2.04
CA GLY A 33 -3.92 6.09 -1.27
C GLY A 33 -4.80 7.23 -1.78
N ILE A 34 -5.99 7.37 -1.23
CA ILE A 34 -6.64 6.43 -0.29
C ILE A 34 -7.24 5.25 -1.10
N VAL A 35 -6.82 4.01 -0.80
CA VAL A 35 -7.27 2.81 -1.56
C VAL A 35 -8.52 2.16 -0.96
N LEU A 36 -8.78 2.39 0.32
CA LEU A 36 -9.92 1.88 1.06
C LEU A 36 -10.16 2.81 2.26
N GLU A 37 -11.41 2.99 2.64
CA GLU A 37 -11.79 3.63 3.89
C GLU A 37 -12.74 2.69 4.64
N VAL A 38 -12.46 2.43 5.92
CA VAL A 38 -13.31 1.60 6.78
C VAL A 38 -13.58 2.37 8.06
N ASN A 39 -14.85 2.67 8.35
CA ASN A 39 -15.24 3.46 9.52
C ASN A 39 -14.42 4.77 9.65
N GLN A 40 -14.28 5.51 8.54
CA GLN A 40 -13.49 6.74 8.44
C GLN A 40 -11.98 6.57 8.69
N ILE A 41 -11.47 5.34 8.64
CA ILE A 41 -10.03 5.04 8.72
C ILE A 41 -9.47 4.86 7.30
N PRO A 42 -8.62 5.79 6.81
CA PRO A 42 -8.06 5.73 5.47
C PRO A 42 -6.88 4.75 5.39
N TYR A 43 -6.88 3.91 4.36
CA TYR A 43 -5.83 2.93 4.09
C TYR A 43 -4.96 3.31 2.90
N TYR A 44 -3.68 3.00 3.04
CA TYR A 44 -2.62 3.23 2.07
C TYR A 44 -1.86 1.94 1.78
N VAL A 45 -1.66 1.62 0.50
CA VAL A 45 -0.99 0.37 0.09
C VAL A 45 0.47 0.62 -0.28
N PRO A 46 1.43 -0.18 0.22
CA PRO A 46 2.83 -0.05 -0.16
C PRO A 46 3.08 -0.43 -1.63
N LEU A 47 3.84 0.40 -2.35
CA LEU A 47 4.43 0.08 -3.64
C LEU A 47 5.77 -0.65 -3.44
N CYS A 48 5.90 -1.83 -4.05
CA CYS A 48 7.05 -2.70 -3.88
C CYS A 48 7.80 -2.90 -5.21
N SER A 49 9.13 -2.99 -5.15
CA SER A 49 9.99 -3.28 -6.30
C SER A 49 9.72 -4.68 -6.89
N PRO A 50 10.06 -4.91 -8.17
CA PRO A 50 9.98 -6.23 -8.79
C PRO A 50 10.68 -7.32 -7.97
N LYS A 51 10.14 -8.54 -8.02
CA LYS A 51 10.74 -9.74 -7.40
C LYS A 51 10.99 -10.80 -8.47
N GLY A 52 12.05 -11.61 -8.29
CA GLY A 52 12.49 -12.56 -9.32
C GLY A 52 11.48 -13.66 -9.70
N LYS A 53 10.52 -14.00 -8.82
CA LYS A 53 9.50 -15.04 -9.07
C LYS A 53 8.08 -14.48 -8.92
N MET A 54 7.58 -13.81 -9.96
CA MET A 54 6.24 -13.20 -9.98
C MET A 54 5.22 -13.87 -10.93
N LYS A 55 5.59 -14.99 -11.58
CA LYS A 55 4.67 -15.76 -12.42
C LYS A 55 3.42 -16.15 -11.62
N GLY A 56 2.24 -15.85 -12.16
CA GLY A 56 0.95 -16.14 -11.53
C GLY A 56 0.48 -15.13 -10.47
N TRP A 57 1.30 -14.15 -10.08
CA TRP A 57 0.91 -13.18 -9.03
C TRP A 57 -0.26 -12.28 -9.43
N GLY A 58 -0.47 -12.04 -10.73
CA GLY A 58 -1.62 -11.27 -11.21
C GLY A 58 -2.98 -11.88 -10.84
N LYS A 59 -3.02 -13.19 -10.54
CA LYS A 59 -4.23 -13.91 -10.10
C LYS A 59 -4.48 -13.78 -8.60
N LYS A 60 -3.52 -13.28 -7.81
CA LYS A 60 -3.69 -13.13 -6.36
C LYS A 60 -4.63 -11.97 -6.05
N ASP A 61 -5.51 -12.18 -5.07
CA ASP A 61 -6.47 -11.15 -4.63
C ASP A 61 -5.79 -9.95 -3.97
N ASP A 62 -4.64 -10.18 -3.33
CA ASP A 62 -3.90 -9.22 -2.51
C ASP A 62 -2.71 -8.55 -3.21
N VAL A 63 -2.60 -8.72 -4.53
CA VAL A 63 -1.55 -8.11 -5.35
C VAL A 63 -2.11 -7.41 -6.59
N PHE A 64 -1.57 -6.25 -6.91
CA PHE A 64 -1.73 -5.59 -8.21
C PHE A 64 -0.36 -5.38 -8.87
N LEU A 65 -0.19 -5.87 -10.09
CA LEU A 65 1.08 -5.79 -10.81
C LEU A 65 1.15 -4.52 -11.65
N LEU A 66 2.29 -3.83 -11.61
CA LEU A 66 2.59 -2.72 -12.52
C LEU A 66 3.44 -3.26 -13.66
N ASN A 67 2.93 -3.13 -14.90
CA ASN A 67 3.60 -3.62 -16.11
C ASN A 67 4.03 -5.10 -15.97
N ASP A 68 3.07 -5.97 -15.66
CA ASP A 68 3.29 -7.41 -15.41
C ASP A 68 4.35 -7.71 -14.34
N GLY A 69 4.55 -6.79 -13.41
CA GLY A 69 5.52 -6.90 -12.32
C GLY A 69 6.89 -6.29 -12.64
N LYS A 70 7.16 -5.90 -13.89
CA LYS A 70 8.42 -5.27 -14.31
C LYS A 70 8.65 -3.91 -13.66
N GLN A 71 7.58 -3.20 -13.29
CA GLN A 71 7.66 -1.90 -12.61
C GLN A 71 7.19 -2.00 -11.15
N GLY A 72 7.13 -3.21 -10.59
CA GLY A 72 6.76 -3.44 -9.21
C GLY A 72 5.31 -3.87 -9.04
N PHE A 73 4.84 -3.81 -7.80
CA PHE A 73 3.49 -4.26 -7.42
C PHE A 73 2.98 -3.55 -6.18
N LEU A 74 1.66 -3.48 -6.03
CA LEU A 74 1.00 -3.08 -4.80
C LEU A 74 0.67 -4.31 -3.96
N ASP A 75 0.98 -4.23 -2.66
CA ASP A 75 0.85 -5.33 -1.72
C ASP A 75 -0.24 -5.03 -0.68
N PHE A 76 -1.47 -5.43 -0.99
CA PHE A 76 -2.65 -5.12 -0.17
C PHE A 76 -2.65 -5.89 1.15
N ALA A 77 -1.94 -7.03 1.24
CA ALA A 77 -1.77 -7.74 2.49
C ALA A 77 -0.97 -6.92 3.53
N ASN A 78 -0.22 -5.91 3.06
CA ASN A 78 0.61 -5.03 3.87
C ASN A 78 0.15 -3.56 3.84
N MET A 79 -1.11 -3.30 3.47
CA MET A 79 -1.67 -1.94 3.53
C MET A 79 -1.84 -1.46 4.98
N LEU A 80 -1.68 -0.16 5.20
CA LEU A 80 -1.64 0.45 6.53
C LEU A 80 -2.73 1.52 6.68
N PRO A 81 -3.42 1.58 7.85
CA PRO A 81 -4.22 2.73 8.23
C PRO A 81 -3.30 3.82 8.77
N VAL A 82 -3.38 5.04 8.25
CA VAL A 82 -2.43 6.11 8.58
C VAL A 82 -3.16 7.43 8.89
N PRO A 83 -2.99 8.01 10.09
CA PRO A 83 -3.55 9.33 10.41
C PRO A 83 -2.94 10.44 9.56
N GLN A 84 -3.70 11.50 9.34
CA GLN A 84 -3.30 12.60 8.45
C GLN A 84 -1.94 13.23 8.82
N LYS A 85 -1.60 13.29 10.11
CA LYS A 85 -0.33 13.87 10.59
C LYS A 85 0.91 13.02 10.30
N TYR A 86 0.76 11.75 9.90
CA TYR A 86 1.86 10.85 9.60
C TYR A 86 1.93 10.47 8.10
N ILE A 87 1.09 11.07 7.25
CA ILE A 87 1.07 10.82 5.82
C ILE A 87 1.42 12.10 5.07
N PHE A 88 2.40 12.01 4.16
CA PHE A 88 2.89 13.14 3.40
C PHE A 88 2.78 12.84 1.91
N ARG A 89 2.18 13.76 1.14
CA ARG A 89 2.06 13.60 -0.31
C ARG A 89 3.45 13.66 -0.93
N PHE A 90 3.74 12.73 -1.83
CA PHE A 90 5.02 12.65 -2.50
C PHE A 90 4.98 13.37 -3.86
N SER A 91 5.86 14.36 -4.03
CA SER A 91 6.02 15.07 -5.31
C SER A 91 7.07 14.40 -6.19
N ILE A 92 6.63 13.86 -7.33
CA ILE A 92 7.52 13.25 -8.34
C ILE A 92 8.50 14.28 -8.92
N ASN A 93 8.12 15.57 -8.95
CA ASN A 93 8.94 16.63 -9.50
C ASN A 93 10.22 16.86 -8.70
N ASN A 94 10.24 16.48 -7.41
CA ASN A 94 11.37 16.66 -6.52
C ASN A 94 12.44 15.56 -6.67
N ILE A 95 12.22 14.58 -7.56
CA ILE A 95 13.23 13.56 -7.87
C ILE A 95 14.28 14.15 -8.80
N THR A 96 15.55 14.07 -8.38
CA THR A 96 16.73 14.52 -9.14
C THR A 96 17.26 13.46 -10.09
N ASP A 97 17.25 12.18 -9.69
CA ASP A 97 17.62 11.05 -10.55
C ASP A 97 16.58 10.89 -11.66
N GLU A 98 16.94 11.22 -12.89
CA GLU A 98 16.02 11.21 -14.04
C GLU A 98 15.57 9.80 -14.44
N ALA A 99 16.40 8.77 -14.25
CA ALA A 99 16.00 7.39 -14.53
C ALA A 99 14.96 6.90 -13.52
N TYR A 100 15.18 7.18 -12.23
CA TYR A 100 14.22 6.88 -11.18
C TYR A 100 12.93 7.70 -11.35
N LYS A 101 13.05 9.00 -11.67
CA LYS A 101 11.91 9.87 -11.94
C LYS A 101 11.05 9.34 -13.09
N LYS A 102 11.68 8.88 -14.18
CA LYS A 102 10.97 8.24 -15.30
C LYS A 102 10.22 7.00 -14.83
N LEU A 103 10.86 6.11 -14.07
CA LEU A 103 10.20 4.93 -13.51
C LEU A 103 8.97 5.32 -12.67
N VAL A 104 9.11 6.29 -11.77
CA VAL A 104 8.02 6.73 -10.90
C VAL A 104 6.88 7.38 -11.69
N ARG A 105 7.19 8.16 -12.75
CA ARG A 105 6.18 8.70 -13.67
C ARG A 105 5.42 7.60 -14.41
N ASP A 106 6.11 6.58 -14.89
CA ASP A 106 5.49 5.46 -15.59
C ASP A 106 4.59 4.65 -14.63
N GLN A 107 5.03 4.43 -13.38
CA GLN A 107 4.20 3.83 -12.32
C GLN A 107 2.97 4.69 -12.02
N TYR A 108 3.14 6.01 -11.91
CA TYR A 108 2.04 6.95 -11.65
C TYR A 108 0.97 6.87 -12.75
N LYS A 109 1.38 6.89 -14.03
CA LYS A 109 0.47 6.71 -15.17
C LYS A 109 -0.32 5.40 -15.08
N ILE A 110 0.30 4.30 -14.67
CA ILE A 110 -0.41 3.02 -14.49
C ILE A 110 -1.43 3.14 -13.36
N ILE A 111 -1.04 3.70 -12.22
CA ILE A 111 -1.90 3.79 -11.03
C ILE A 111 -3.09 4.74 -11.24
N THR A 112 -2.89 5.86 -11.95
CA THR A 112 -3.94 6.87 -12.13
C THR A 112 -4.92 6.56 -13.25
N LYS A 113 -4.64 5.57 -14.10
CA LYS A 113 -5.61 5.04 -15.07
C LYS A 113 -6.91 4.59 -14.39
N SER A 114 -8.04 5.03 -14.91
CA SER A 114 -9.36 4.89 -14.28
C SER A 114 -9.73 3.43 -13.95
N GLU A 115 -9.45 2.52 -14.87
CA GLU A 115 -9.68 1.09 -14.80
C GLU A 115 -8.78 0.43 -13.74
N ASN A 116 -7.53 0.87 -13.64
CA ASN A 116 -6.60 0.40 -12.62
C ASN A 116 -7.01 0.91 -11.24
N GLN A 117 -7.44 2.15 -11.10
CA GLN A 117 -7.95 2.66 -9.82
C GLN A 117 -9.15 1.85 -9.31
N LYS A 118 -10.10 1.49 -10.20
CA LYS A 118 -11.22 0.61 -9.85
C LYS A 118 -10.72 -0.76 -9.36
N MET A 119 -9.76 -1.36 -10.07
CA MET A 119 -9.17 -2.65 -9.69
C MET A 119 -8.42 -2.59 -8.36
N ILE A 120 -7.61 -1.55 -8.14
CA ILE A 120 -6.82 -1.33 -6.92
C ILE A 120 -7.74 -1.25 -5.71
N ARG A 121 -8.81 -0.43 -5.78
CA ARG A 121 -9.80 -0.33 -4.71
C ARG A 121 -10.55 -1.64 -4.48
N LYS A 122 -10.90 -2.35 -5.56
CA LYS A 122 -11.54 -3.67 -5.48
C LYS A 122 -10.65 -4.67 -4.73
N LYS A 123 -9.36 -4.75 -5.07
CA LYS A 123 -8.39 -5.64 -4.40
C LYS A 123 -8.16 -5.28 -2.94
N ALA A 124 -8.05 -3.98 -2.61
CA ALA A 124 -7.97 -3.54 -1.21
C ALA A 124 -9.17 -4.03 -0.39
N ARG A 125 -10.39 -3.86 -0.93
CA ARG A 125 -11.62 -4.32 -0.26
C ARG A 125 -11.71 -5.84 -0.14
N ILE A 126 -11.36 -6.58 -1.19
CA ILE A 126 -11.33 -8.06 -1.15
C ILE A 126 -10.33 -8.53 -0.09
N THR A 127 -9.12 -7.96 -0.07
CA THR A 127 -8.08 -8.32 0.90
C THR A 127 -8.52 -8.08 2.33
N TYR A 128 -9.13 -6.92 2.60
CA TYR A 128 -9.69 -6.58 3.92
C TYR A 128 -10.76 -7.60 4.36
N ASN A 129 -11.71 -7.91 3.47
CA ASN A 129 -12.79 -8.85 3.74
C ASN A 129 -12.28 -10.28 3.93
N ASN A 130 -11.31 -10.72 3.12
CA ASN A 130 -10.70 -12.04 3.23
C ASN A 130 -9.97 -12.19 4.57
N LYS A 131 -9.20 -11.19 5.00
CA LYS A 131 -8.56 -11.19 6.33
C LYS A 131 -9.60 -11.27 7.45
N ARG A 132 -10.71 -10.53 7.35
CA ARG A 132 -11.82 -10.61 8.33
C ARG A 132 -12.50 -11.97 8.39
N LYS A 133 -12.72 -12.63 7.25
CA LYS A 133 -13.38 -13.95 7.18
C LYS A 133 -12.46 -15.10 7.60
N GLN A 134 -11.22 -15.11 7.10
CA GLN A 134 -10.27 -16.21 7.32
C GLN A 134 -9.48 -16.07 8.64
N GLY A 135 -9.46 -14.87 9.22
CA GLY A 135 -8.82 -14.59 10.51
C GLY A 135 -7.34 -15.00 10.53
N LYS A 136 -7.00 -15.90 11.45
CA LYS A 136 -5.62 -16.37 11.69
C LYS A 136 -5.03 -17.19 10.54
N LYS A 137 -5.84 -17.74 9.62
CA LYS A 137 -5.36 -18.54 8.47
C LYS A 137 -4.66 -17.70 7.39
N TYR A 138 -4.81 -16.38 7.42
CA TYR A 138 -4.19 -15.47 6.47
C TYR A 138 -2.96 -14.78 7.10
N PHE A 139 -1.93 -15.58 7.41
CA PHE A 139 -0.79 -15.18 8.25
C PHE A 139 0.09 -14.09 7.62
N CYS A 140 0.24 -14.08 6.30
CA CYS A 140 1.05 -13.10 5.57
C CYS A 140 0.42 -11.70 5.51
N CYS A 141 -0.86 -11.57 5.89
CA CYS A 141 -1.61 -10.33 5.87
C CYS A 141 -1.67 -9.72 7.27
N LEU A 142 -1.45 -8.41 7.34
CA LEU A 142 -1.50 -7.64 8.57
C LEU A 142 -2.85 -7.82 9.27
N ASP A 143 -2.83 -7.81 10.60
CA ASP A 143 -4.06 -7.82 11.38
C ASP A 143 -4.64 -6.41 11.36
N PHE A 144 -5.52 -6.14 10.40
CA PHE A 144 -6.10 -4.82 10.20
C PHE A 144 -6.79 -4.27 11.45
N LYS A 145 -7.40 -5.13 12.30
CA LYS A 145 -7.99 -4.67 13.56
C LYS A 145 -6.93 -4.14 14.52
N LYS A 146 -5.80 -4.84 14.65
CA LYS A 146 -4.67 -4.35 15.47
C LYS A 146 -4.10 -3.04 14.92
N MET A 147 -3.99 -2.93 13.59
CA MET A 147 -3.51 -1.70 12.95
C MET A 147 -4.49 -0.54 13.19
N GLU A 148 -5.80 -0.78 13.14
CA GLU A 148 -6.85 0.19 13.45
C GLU A 148 -6.82 0.64 14.92
N THR A 149 -6.50 -0.25 15.86
CA THR A 149 -6.28 0.13 17.27
C THR A 149 -5.13 1.12 17.40
N VAL A 150 -4.00 0.88 16.72
CA VAL A 150 -2.86 1.81 16.70
C VAL A 150 -3.25 3.15 16.06
N TYR A 151 -3.98 3.11 14.94
CA TYR A 151 -4.50 4.32 14.29
C TYR A 151 -5.34 5.15 15.28
N ASN A 152 -6.32 4.53 15.94
CA ASN A 152 -7.25 5.22 16.84
C ASN A 152 -6.56 5.82 18.07
N ALA A 153 -5.50 5.18 18.57
CA ALA A 153 -4.66 5.71 19.65
C ALA A 153 -3.78 6.89 19.21
N ASN A 154 -3.66 7.14 17.90
CA ASN A 154 -2.75 8.13 17.33
C ASN A 154 -3.43 9.09 16.34
N LYS A 155 -4.77 9.16 16.31
CA LYS A 155 -5.53 10.04 15.41
C LYS A 155 -5.15 11.51 15.56
#